data_AF-A0A1I1XL84-F1
#
_entry.id   AF-A0A1I1XL84-F1
#
_cell.length_a   1.000
_cell.length_b   1.000
_cell.length_c   1.000
_cell.angle_alpha   90.00
_cell.angle_beta   90.00
_cell.angle_gamma   90.00
#
_symmetry.space_group_name_H-M   'P 1'
#
loop_
_entity.id
_entity.type
_entity.pdbx_description
1 polymer ?
#
loop_
_entity_poly.entity_id
_entity_poly.type
_entity_poly.pdbx_seq_one_letter_code
_entity_poly.pdbx_strand_id
1 'polypeptide(L)'
;MLACGGRISQYASLKLLDFDAEKSVLQLPQAKTRQAHTRTNFLAFDISPQTGQLIVDYREGLLAAGYSEDAAFFPEDLVRVRQSNKQPRAIGDLFYGHCDPTMLSRRFRSEVDEIAPPTPRLDYAPLPVAPQRFRYTFGTRLVEEGASKVVVANRLGHVDLQNVDSYFSASPKVIENIDKAMGPLLIPIARAFQGQLVENEASSTQKGAPGSRIIDFRVSEKTLGGCNQCGKNCAFNKPVACYTCFRFEPFLDAPHEEVRMLLLKERKEYEHDERMAAINDEAILAVEEVMALCAEVRKQRAATEGAPV
;
A
#
# COMPACT_ATOMS: atom_id res chain seq x y z
N MET A 1 17.88 9.31 -9.20
CA MET A 1 16.62 9.94 -8.71
C MET A 1 16.25 9.49 -7.30
N LEU A 2 16.27 8.19 -7.00
CA LEU A 2 16.03 7.64 -5.66
C LEU A 2 16.98 8.19 -4.57
N ALA A 3 18.26 8.34 -4.89
CA ALA A 3 19.30 8.63 -3.90
C ALA A 3 19.18 10.00 -3.21
N CYS A 4 18.58 11.02 -3.86
CA CYS A 4 18.62 12.40 -3.36
C CYS A 4 17.24 13.03 -3.13
N GLY A 5 16.14 12.33 -3.41
CA GLY A 5 14.79 12.89 -3.26
C GLY A 5 14.51 14.16 -4.08
N GLY A 6 15.27 14.41 -5.15
CA GLY A 6 15.16 15.62 -5.96
C GLY A 6 13.86 15.70 -6.76
N ARG A 7 13.45 16.92 -7.12
CA ARG A 7 12.39 17.15 -8.11
C ARG A 7 12.94 16.91 -9.51
N ILE A 8 12.09 16.47 -10.43
CA ILE A 8 12.48 16.23 -11.83
C ILE A 8 13.08 17.49 -12.49
N SER A 9 12.61 18.68 -12.11
CA SER A 9 13.16 19.95 -12.59
C SER A 9 14.57 20.25 -12.07
N GLN A 10 14.95 19.73 -10.90
CA GLN A 10 16.32 19.86 -10.38
C GLN A 10 17.26 18.97 -11.18
N TYR A 11 16.85 17.72 -11.45
CA TYR A 11 17.61 16.80 -12.30
C TYR A 11 17.75 17.29 -13.73
N ALA A 12 16.69 17.85 -14.33
CA ALA A 12 16.74 18.43 -15.66
C ALA A 12 17.70 19.65 -15.74
N SER A 13 18.00 20.30 -14.61
CA SER A 13 18.93 21.43 -14.55
C SER A 13 20.38 21.09 -14.17
N LEU A 14 20.68 19.80 -13.97
CA LEU A 14 22.04 19.34 -13.69
C LEU A 14 22.95 19.48 -14.92
N LYS A 15 24.23 19.71 -14.64
CA LYS A 15 25.34 19.68 -15.59
C LYS A 15 26.31 18.57 -15.22
N LEU A 16 27.14 18.13 -16.15
CA LEU A 16 28.11 17.06 -15.90
C LEU A 16 29.06 17.41 -14.75
N LEU A 17 29.53 18.66 -14.67
CA LEU A 17 30.38 19.15 -13.58
C LEU A 17 29.77 19.13 -12.17
N ASP A 18 28.45 18.92 -12.04
CA ASP A 18 27.79 18.93 -10.73
C ASP A 18 28.04 17.65 -9.91
N PHE A 19 28.70 16.64 -10.49
CA PHE A 19 29.07 15.42 -9.79
C PHE A 19 30.58 15.33 -9.57
N ASP A 20 30.99 15.29 -8.30
CA ASP A 20 32.38 15.09 -7.88
C ASP A 20 32.64 13.58 -7.78
N ALA A 21 33.37 13.03 -8.76
CA ALA A 21 33.67 11.60 -8.84
C ALA A 21 34.60 11.11 -7.72
N GLU A 22 35.54 11.95 -7.27
CA GLU A 22 36.49 11.57 -6.22
C GLU A 22 35.78 11.45 -4.86
N LYS A 23 34.88 12.39 -4.56
CA LYS A 23 34.13 12.40 -3.30
C LYS A 23 32.83 11.61 -3.36
N SER A 24 32.40 11.20 -4.56
CA SER A 24 31.07 10.62 -4.80
C SER A 24 29.93 11.53 -4.30
N VAL A 25 30.06 12.84 -4.55
CA VAL A 25 29.08 13.84 -4.10
C VAL A 25 28.37 14.47 -5.30
N LEU A 26 27.04 14.46 -5.29
CA LEU A 26 26.21 15.18 -6.25
C LEU A 26 25.78 16.53 -5.67
N GLN A 27 26.08 17.61 -6.39
CA GLN A 27 25.58 18.95 -6.12
C GLN A 27 24.22 19.14 -6.81
N LEU A 28 23.12 18.91 -6.09
CA LEU A 28 21.78 19.02 -6.65
C LEU A 28 21.29 20.48 -6.62
N PRO A 29 20.96 21.10 -7.78
CA PRO A 29 20.41 22.46 -7.82
C PRO A 29 19.10 22.56 -7.06
N GLN A 30 18.83 23.67 -6.38
CA GLN A 30 17.58 23.90 -5.66
C GLN A 30 16.51 24.50 -6.57
N ALA A 31 15.27 24.04 -6.43
CA ALA A 31 14.12 24.59 -7.16
C ALA A 31 13.06 25.16 -6.20
N LYS A 32 12.25 26.10 -6.70
CA LYS A 32 11.16 26.77 -5.95
C LYS A 32 11.64 27.60 -4.74
N THR A 33 12.84 28.18 -4.82
CA THR A 33 13.46 29.00 -3.76
C THR A 33 13.26 30.50 -3.94
N ARG A 34 12.33 30.93 -4.81
CA ARG A 34 12.14 32.33 -5.26
C ARG A 34 13.37 32.98 -5.93
N GLN A 35 14.42 32.19 -6.19
CA GLN A 35 15.62 32.62 -6.91
C GLN A 35 15.36 32.76 -8.41
N ALA A 36 16.22 33.51 -9.10
CA ALA A 36 16.11 33.78 -10.54
C ALA A 36 16.12 32.49 -11.38
N HIS A 37 16.94 31.50 -11.00
CA HIS A 37 16.98 30.19 -11.64
C HIS A 37 17.39 29.07 -10.67
N THR A 38 17.23 27.81 -11.08
CA THR A 38 17.47 26.63 -10.23
C THR A 38 18.93 26.42 -9.84
N ARG A 39 19.88 26.82 -10.70
CA ARG A 39 21.34 26.70 -10.47
C ARG A 39 21.92 27.80 -9.56
N THR A 40 21.09 28.47 -8.75
CA THR A 40 21.58 29.52 -7.84
C THR A 40 22.17 28.93 -6.56
N ASN A 41 21.50 27.92 -6.02
CA ASN A 41 21.90 27.23 -4.80
C ASN A 41 21.94 25.73 -5.06
N PHE A 42 22.81 25.04 -4.35
CA PHE A 42 23.00 23.60 -4.46
C PHE A 42 22.90 22.93 -3.09
N LEU A 43 22.50 21.67 -3.10
CA LEU A 43 22.54 20.77 -1.95
C LEU A 43 23.44 19.59 -2.27
N ALA A 44 24.39 19.32 -1.39
CA ALA A 44 25.28 18.17 -1.52
C ALA A 44 24.58 16.88 -1.05
N PHE A 45 24.70 15.83 -1.86
CA PHE A 45 24.27 14.48 -1.54
C PHE A 45 25.39 13.49 -1.76
N ASP A 46 25.67 12.71 -0.72
CA ASP A 46 26.55 11.56 -0.82
C ASP A 46 25.87 10.47 -1.65
N ILE A 47 26.55 9.98 -2.67
CA ILE A 47 26.07 8.93 -3.55
C ILE A 47 26.78 7.63 -3.18
N SER A 48 26.02 6.53 -3.11
CA SER A 48 26.61 5.23 -2.81
C SER A 48 27.64 4.84 -3.86
N PRO A 49 28.72 4.11 -3.51
CA PRO A 49 29.79 3.77 -4.45
C PRO A 49 29.28 3.11 -5.75
N GLN A 50 28.29 2.21 -5.62
CA GLN A 50 27.66 1.53 -6.76
C GLN A 50 26.95 2.50 -7.70
N THR A 51 26.19 3.45 -7.16
CA THR A 51 25.51 4.46 -7.99
C THR A 51 26.49 5.50 -8.52
N GLY A 52 27.52 5.83 -7.75
CA GLY A 52 28.59 6.72 -8.14
C GLY A 52 29.32 6.20 -9.37
N GLN A 53 29.68 4.91 -9.38
CA GLN A 53 30.33 4.29 -10.54
C GLN A 53 29.46 4.39 -11.80
N LEU A 54 28.17 4.09 -11.71
CA LEU A 54 27.25 4.22 -12.85
C LEU A 54 27.17 5.66 -13.39
N ILE A 55 27.27 6.66 -12.51
CA ILE A 55 27.32 8.07 -12.90
C ILE A 55 28.64 8.39 -13.59
N VAL A 56 29.77 7.87 -13.08
CA VAL A 56 31.10 8.06 -13.68
C VAL A 56 31.13 7.48 -15.09
N ASP A 57 30.73 6.23 -15.26
CA ASP A 57 30.71 5.54 -16.56
C ASP A 57 29.85 6.31 -17.58
N TYR A 58 28.69 6.81 -17.14
CA TYR A 58 27.82 7.64 -17.96
C TYR A 58 28.47 8.98 -18.35
N ARG A 59 29.12 9.67 -17.40
CA ARG A 59 29.84 10.93 -17.64
C ARG A 59 30.97 10.72 -18.64
N GLU A 60 31.81 9.71 -18.43
CA GLU A 60 32.93 9.40 -19.31
C GLU A 60 32.47 9.09 -20.74
N GLY A 61 31.36 8.34 -20.88
CA GLY A 61 30.75 8.09 -22.18
C GLY A 61 30.31 9.38 -22.90
N LEU A 62 29.74 10.34 -22.18
CA LEU A 62 29.38 11.65 -22.74
C LEU A 62 30.60 12.49 -23.09
N LEU A 63 31.61 12.55 -22.22
CA LEU A 63 32.84 13.29 -22.51
C LEU A 63 33.54 12.71 -23.75
N ALA A 64 33.59 11.38 -23.88
CA ALA A 64 34.12 10.69 -25.06
C ALA A 64 33.31 10.96 -26.34
N ALA A 65 31.99 11.18 -26.22
CA ALA A 65 31.12 11.59 -27.32
C ALA A 65 31.24 13.09 -27.69
N GLY A 66 32.08 13.86 -26.99
CA GLY A 66 32.38 15.26 -27.31
C GLY A 66 31.55 16.29 -26.53
N TYR A 67 30.77 15.87 -25.53
CA TYR A 67 30.12 16.83 -24.62
C TYR A 67 31.16 17.48 -23.69
N SER A 68 30.97 18.74 -23.33
CA SER A 68 31.83 19.44 -22.38
C SER A 68 31.39 19.21 -20.94
N GLU A 69 32.25 19.51 -19.97
CA GLU A 69 31.91 19.44 -18.54
C GLU A 69 30.74 20.35 -18.14
N ASP A 70 30.54 21.45 -18.86
CA ASP A 70 29.42 22.38 -18.64
C ASP A 70 28.13 21.95 -19.37
N ALA A 71 28.15 20.84 -20.10
CA ALA A 71 26.98 20.31 -20.78
C ALA A 71 25.92 19.82 -19.79
N ALA A 72 24.67 19.79 -20.25
CA ALA A 72 23.56 19.22 -19.50
C ALA A 72 23.86 17.77 -19.08
N PHE A 73 23.55 17.42 -17.84
CA PHE A 73 23.71 16.05 -17.35
C PHE A 73 22.76 15.09 -18.06
N PHE A 74 21.60 15.57 -18.50
CA PHE A 74 20.68 14.85 -19.36
C PHE A 74 20.45 15.65 -20.65
N PRO A 75 21.35 15.49 -21.65
CA PRO A 75 21.26 16.21 -22.92
C PRO A 75 19.93 15.99 -23.63
N GLU A 76 19.34 17.05 -24.17
CA GLU A 76 18.03 16.99 -24.82
C GLU A 76 18.00 16.00 -25.98
N ASP A 77 19.05 15.97 -26.79
CA ASP A 77 19.20 15.08 -27.94
C ASP A 77 19.17 13.59 -27.56
N LEU A 78 19.66 13.22 -26.38
CA LEU A 78 19.62 11.85 -25.86
C LEU A 78 18.29 11.50 -25.17
N VAL A 79 17.65 12.47 -24.51
CA VAL A 79 16.39 12.26 -23.79
C VAL A 79 15.17 12.30 -24.74
N ARG A 80 15.30 12.98 -25.88
CA ARG A 80 14.20 13.25 -26.80
C ARG A 80 13.75 12.01 -27.57
N VAL A 81 12.56 11.53 -27.25
CA VAL A 81 11.91 10.38 -27.91
C VAL A 81 11.18 10.76 -29.22
N ARG A 82 10.76 12.03 -29.36
CA ARG A 82 10.06 12.53 -30.57
C ARG A 82 10.56 13.93 -30.91
N GLN A 83 10.60 14.25 -32.21
CA GLN A 83 10.92 15.60 -32.66
C GLN A 83 9.94 16.61 -32.06
N SER A 84 10.49 17.67 -31.47
CA SER A 84 9.71 18.78 -30.92
C SER A 84 9.82 19.97 -31.86
N ASN A 85 8.72 20.67 -32.09
CA ASN A 85 8.72 21.93 -32.84
C ASN A 85 9.19 23.12 -31.98
N LYS A 86 9.60 22.90 -30.72
CA LYS A 86 10.18 23.97 -29.89
C LYS A 86 11.54 24.36 -30.44
N GLN A 87 11.76 25.66 -30.59
CA GLN A 87 13.07 26.19 -30.94
C GLN A 87 14.07 25.86 -29.81
N PRO A 88 15.28 25.38 -30.15
CA PRO A 88 16.32 25.15 -29.17
C PRO A 88 16.72 26.48 -28.52
N ARG A 89 17.18 26.40 -27.27
CA ARG A 89 17.75 27.57 -26.58
C ARG A 89 18.97 28.09 -27.34
N ALA A 90 19.21 29.39 -27.26
CA ALA A 90 20.35 30.02 -27.91
C ALA A 90 21.67 29.50 -27.33
N ILE A 91 22.70 29.42 -28.18
CA ILE A 91 24.08 29.13 -27.74
C ILE A 91 24.49 30.25 -26.78
N GLY A 92 24.89 29.87 -25.56
CA GLY A 92 25.21 30.80 -24.47
C GLY A 92 24.11 30.94 -23.39
N ASP A 93 22.93 30.36 -23.59
CA ASP A 93 21.94 30.20 -22.51
C ASP A 93 22.49 29.26 -21.43
N LEU A 94 22.27 29.58 -20.15
CA LEU A 94 22.71 28.77 -19.01
C LEU A 94 22.23 27.31 -19.09
N PHE A 95 21.09 27.09 -19.72
CA PHE A 95 20.46 25.79 -19.91
C PHE A 95 20.49 25.31 -21.36
N TYR A 96 21.43 25.81 -22.18
CA TYR A 96 21.65 25.29 -23.52
C TYR A 96 21.87 23.76 -23.50
N GLY A 97 21.13 23.04 -24.36
CA GLY A 97 21.19 21.57 -24.43
C GLY A 97 20.45 20.82 -23.32
N HIS A 98 19.83 21.50 -22.35
CA HIS A 98 19.04 20.83 -21.32
C HIS A 98 17.65 20.39 -21.81
N CYS A 99 17.25 19.17 -21.46
CA CYS A 99 15.89 18.71 -21.68
C CYS A 99 14.86 19.43 -20.78
N ASP A 100 13.61 19.50 -21.25
CA ASP A 100 12.48 19.98 -20.43
C ASP A 100 12.14 18.96 -19.31
N PRO A 101 11.77 19.40 -18.10
CA PRO A 101 11.42 18.50 -16.99
C PRO A 101 10.29 17.51 -17.33
N THR A 102 9.36 17.90 -18.19
CA THR A 102 8.27 17.02 -18.68
C THR A 102 8.81 15.93 -19.60
N MET A 103 9.80 16.26 -20.43
CA MET A 103 10.47 15.33 -21.32
C MET A 103 11.25 14.29 -20.50
N LEU A 104 12.05 14.75 -19.53
CA LEU A 104 12.79 13.86 -18.64
C LEU A 104 11.85 12.97 -17.82
N SER A 105 10.73 13.51 -17.31
CA SER A 105 9.69 12.73 -16.61
C SER A 105 9.07 11.65 -17.49
N ARG A 106 8.84 11.96 -18.78
CA ARG A 106 8.29 10.98 -19.74
C ARG A 106 9.29 9.88 -20.04
N ARG A 107 10.54 10.25 -20.33
CA ARG A 107 11.62 9.28 -20.57
C ARG A 107 11.83 8.38 -19.35
N PHE A 108 11.88 8.97 -18.16
CA PHE A 108 11.98 8.22 -16.91
C PHE A 108 10.84 7.19 -16.76
N ARG A 109 9.59 7.59 -17.04
CA ARG A 109 8.45 6.67 -16.96
C ARG A 109 8.55 5.53 -17.96
N SER A 110 8.90 5.81 -19.22
CA SER A 110 9.02 4.75 -20.22
C SER A 110 10.06 3.68 -19.85
N GLU A 111 11.15 4.06 -19.19
CA GLU A 111 12.17 3.11 -18.73
C GLU A 111 11.74 2.32 -17.49
N VAL A 112 10.97 2.95 -16.58
CA VAL A 112 10.64 2.35 -15.28
C VAL A 112 9.32 1.60 -15.29
N ASP A 113 8.40 1.94 -16.20
CA ASP A 113 7.11 1.26 -16.34
C ASP A 113 7.28 -0.23 -16.68
N GLU A 114 8.35 -0.61 -17.38
CA GLU A 114 8.67 -2.02 -17.69
C GLU A 114 9.01 -2.85 -16.44
N ILE A 115 9.49 -2.21 -15.38
CA ILE A 115 9.86 -2.86 -14.12
C ILE A 115 8.91 -2.53 -12.97
N ALA A 116 7.78 -1.87 -13.26
CA ALA A 116 6.81 -1.47 -12.27
C ALA A 116 6.08 -2.71 -11.69
N PRO A 117 6.11 -2.92 -10.36
CA PRO A 117 5.46 -4.08 -9.76
C PRO A 117 3.92 -3.98 -9.86
N PRO A 118 3.22 -5.11 -10.03
CA PRO A 118 1.76 -5.12 -9.95
C PRO A 118 1.29 -4.80 -8.53
N THR A 119 0.12 -4.17 -8.39
CA THR A 119 -0.43 -3.83 -7.07
C THR A 119 -1.89 -4.24 -6.91
N PRO A 120 -2.26 -4.91 -5.80
CA PRO A 120 -3.66 -5.25 -5.51
C PRO A 120 -4.59 -4.03 -5.45
N ARG A 121 -4.04 -2.85 -5.15
CA ARG A 121 -4.81 -1.59 -5.07
C ARG A 121 -5.35 -1.12 -6.42
N LEU A 122 -4.81 -1.65 -7.52
CA LEU A 122 -5.17 -1.30 -8.90
C LEU A 122 -5.56 -2.57 -9.68
N ASP A 123 -6.16 -3.56 -9.02
CA ASP A 123 -6.56 -4.82 -9.65
C ASP A 123 -5.37 -5.53 -10.35
N TYR A 124 -4.23 -5.56 -9.66
CA TYR A 124 -2.96 -6.10 -10.16
C TYR A 124 -2.40 -5.44 -11.41
N ALA A 125 -2.92 -4.27 -11.81
CA ALA A 125 -2.26 -3.44 -12.82
C ALA A 125 -0.87 -2.96 -12.34
N PRO A 126 0.06 -2.68 -13.28
CA PRO A 126 1.37 -2.10 -12.93
C PRO A 126 1.22 -0.80 -12.14
N LEU A 127 2.00 -0.66 -11.07
CA LEU A 127 2.00 0.55 -10.25
C LEU A 127 2.45 1.75 -11.10
N PRO A 128 1.66 2.84 -11.21
CA PRO A 128 2.09 4.02 -11.94
C PRO A 128 3.29 4.67 -11.26
N VAL A 129 4.49 4.50 -11.82
CA VAL A 129 5.71 5.06 -11.24
C VAL A 129 5.92 6.47 -11.76
N ALA A 130 6.22 7.42 -10.86
CA ALA A 130 6.49 8.81 -11.24
C ALA A 130 7.66 9.36 -10.43
N PRO A 131 8.46 10.29 -10.97
CA PRO A 131 9.56 10.94 -10.25
C PRO A 131 9.15 11.47 -8.86
N GLN A 132 7.92 12.00 -8.76
CA GLN A 132 7.38 12.52 -7.51
C GLN A 132 7.22 11.45 -6.42
N ARG A 133 6.92 10.20 -6.78
CA ARG A 133 6.81 9.10 -5.80
C ARG A 133 8.14 8.87 -5.09
N PHE A 134 9.26 8.87 -5.81
CA PHE A 134 10.58 8.69 -5.22
C PHE A 134 10.95 9.76 -4.22
N ARG A 135 10.55 11.01 -4.49
CA ARG A 135 10.70 12.11 -3.53
C ARG A 135 9.89 11.86 -2.25
N TYR A 136 8.64 11.41 -2.38
CA TYR A 136 7.83 11.04 -1.21
C TYR A 136 8.44 9.88 -0.43
N THR A 137 8.84 8.80 -1.12
CA THR A 137 9.49 7.65 -0.50
C THR A 137 10.77 8.07 0.23
N PHE A 138 11.61 8.92 -0.36
CA PHE A 138 12.80 9.43 0.29
C PHE A 138 12.46 10.25 1.55
N GLY A 139 11.49 11.15 1.47
CA GLY A 139 11.03 11.93 2.63
C GLY A 139 10.47 11.06 3.75
N THR A 140 9.61 10.08 3.43
CA THR A 140 9.03 9.15 4.41
C THR A 140 10.09 8.25 5.04
N ARG A 141 11.06 7.74 4.27
CA ARG A 141 12.17 6.95 4.83
C ARG A 141 13.02 7.74 5.82
N LEU A 142 13.31 9.00 5.52
CA LEU A 142 14.00 9.87 6.49
C LEU A 142 13.21 9.99 7.81
N VAL A 143 11.88 10.11 7.72
CA VAL A 143 11.02 10.14 8.92
C VAL A 143 11.04 8.82 9.67
N GLU A 144 11.00 7.69 8.97
CA GLU A 144 11.08 6.35 9.56
C GLU A 144 12.39 6.13 10.33
N GLU A 145 13.49 6.64 9.79
CA GLU A 145 14.83 6.69 10.41
C GLU A 145 14.93 7.71 11.56
N GLY A 146 13.88 8.49 11.83
CA GLY A 146 13.82 9.42 12.96
C GLY A 146 14.33 10.83 12.67
N ALA A 147 14.46 11.22 11.39
CA ALA A 147 14.85 12.57 11.03
C ALA A 147 13.81 13.60 11.50
N SER A 148 14.29 14.73 12.03
CA SER A 148 13.41 15.84 12.42
C SER A 148 12.81 16.55 11.20
N LYS A 149 11.69 17.28 11.40
CA LYS A 149 11.06 18.08 10.33
C LYS A 149 12.06 19.01 9.64
N VAL A 150 12.99 19.59 10.40
CA VAL A 150 14.03 20.50 9.89
C VAL A 150 15.01 19.76 8.97
N VAL A 151 15.45 18.56 9.37
CA VAL A 151 16.34 17.74 8.55
C VAL A 151 15.65 17.31 7.26
N VAL A 152 14.39 16.86 7.33
CA VAL A 152 13.61 16.48 6.16
C VAL A 152 13.41 17.67 5.21
N ALA A 153 13.06 18.84 5.75
CA ALA A 153 12.93 20.07 4.96
C ALA A 153 14.24 20.42 4.24
N ASN A 154 15.35 20.42 4.97
CA ASN A 154 16.66 20.75 4.44
C ASN A 154 17.05 19.78 3.31
N ARG A 155 16.96 18.47 3.56
CA ARG A 155 17.33 17.43 2.58
C ARG A 155 16.42 17.45 1.35
N LEU A 156 15.14 17.80 1.50
CA LEU A 156 14.25 17.92 0.35
C LEU A 156 14.36 19.28 -0.35
N GLY A 157 15.13 20.24 0.17
CA GLY A 157 15.23 21.60 -0.39
C GLY A 157 13.93 22.38 -0.26
N HIS A 158 13.28 22.30 0.90
CA HIS A 158 12.16 23.16 1.28
C HIS A 158 12.70 24.46 1.87
N VAL A 159 12.02 25.57 1.58
CA VAL A 159 12.34 26.89 2.16
C VAL A 159 11.77 27.02 3.59
N ASP A 160 10.68 26.31 3.86
CA ASP A 160 9.97 26.32 5.14
C ASP A 160 9.49 24.91 5.52
N LEU A 161 8.86 24.80 6.70
CA LEU A 161 8.36 23.54 7.23
C LEU A 161 6.90 23.24 6.84
N GLN A 162 6.21 24.15 6.15
CA GLN A 162 4.74 24.07 5.98
C GLN A 162 4.29 22.80 5.27
N ASN A 163 5.13 22.28 4.37
CA ASN A 163 4.80 21.11 3.54
C ASN A 163 5.45 19.81 4.04
N VAL A 164 6.22 19.86 5.13
CA VAL A 164 6.98 18.71 5.62
C VAL A 164 6.07 17.64 6.23
N ASP A 165 4.94 18.06 6.81
CA ASP A 165 4.01 17.17 7.49
C ASP A 165 3.43 16.08 6.56
N SER A 166 3.37 16.35 5.25
CA SER A 166 2.97 15.36 4.24
C SER A 166 3.84 14.10 4.22
N TYR A 167 5.08 14.16 4.73
CA TYR A 167 5.97 12.99 4.85
C TYR A 167 5.79 12.23 6.18
N PHE A 168 5.23 12.87 7.21
CA PHE A 168 5.00 12.29 8.53
C PHE A 168 3.67 11.53 8.61
N SER A 169 2.64 12.00 7.91
CA SER A 169 1.30 11.39 7.91
C SER A 169 1.25 9.94 7.40
N ALA A 170 2.31 9.47 6.73
CA ALA A 170 2.39 8.15 6.12
C ALA A 170 3.36 7.19 6.84
N SER A 171 3.91 7.55 8.02
CA SER A 171 4.86 6.68 8.70
C SER A 171 4.18 5.42 9.25
N PRO A 172 4.74 4.21 9.05
CA PRO A 172 4.26 2.97 9.64
C PRO A 172 4.06 3.07 11.15
N LYS A 173 4.91 3.84 11.87
CA LYS A 173 4.76 4.09 13.31
C LYS A 173 3.47 4.82 13.66
N VAL A 174 3.04 5.76 12.81
CA VAL A 174 1.77 6.49 12.98
C VAL A 174 0.60 5.55 12.70
N ILE A 175 0.70 4.74 11.64
CA ILE A 175 -0.33 3.76 11.27
C ILE A 175 -0.51 2.70 12.36
N GLU A 176 0.58 2.14 12.90
CA GLU A 176 0.51 1.14 13.98
C GLU A 176 -0.18 1.68 15.23
N ASN A 177 0.08 2.94 15.59
CA ASN A 177 -0.57 3.59 16.71
C ASN A 177 -2.06 3.83 16.45
N ILE A 178 -2.42 4.20 15.21
CA ILE A 178 -3.82 4.33 14.80
C ILE A 178 -4.52 2.97 14.86
N ASP A 179 -3.91 1.92 14.31
CA ASP A 179 -4.48 0.57 14.31
C ASP A 179 -4.67 0.04 15.73
N LYS A 180 -3.72 0.27 16.64
CA LYS A 180 -3.86 -0.09 18.07
C LYS A 180 -4.99 0.67 18.75
N ALA A 181 -5.17 1.96 18.46
CA ALA A 181 -6.22 2.78 19.06
C ALA A 181 -7.60 2.48 18.48
N MET A 182 -7.67 2.26 17.17
CA MET A 182 -8.91 2.08 16.41
C MET A 182 -9.37 0.63 16.37
N GLY A 183 -8.46 -0.35 16.46
CA GLY A 183 -8.76 -1.77 16.39
C GLY A 183 -9.94 -2.18 17.28
N PRO A 184 -9.92 -1.89 18.60
CA PRO A 184 -11.03 -2.19 19.50
C PRO A 184 -12.37 -1.57 19.09
N LEU A 185 -12.36 -0.36 18.52
CA LEU A 185 -13.56 0.36 18.06
C LEU A 185 -14.12 -0.20 16.75
N LEU A 186 -13.25 -0.76 15.91
CA LEU A 186 -13.62 -1.33 14.61
C LEU A 186 -14.06 -2.80 14.73
N ILE A 187 -13.68 -3.52 15.79
CA ILE A 187 -14.09 -4.91 16.04
C ILE A 187 -15.62 -5.10 15.99
N PRO A 188 -16.46 -4.30 16.68
CA PRO A 188 -17.91 -4.46 16.62
C PRO A 188 -18.49 -4.21 15.23
N ILE A 189 -17.89 -3.29 14.48
CA ILE A 189 -18.29 -2.98 13.10
C ILE A 189 -17.94 -4.16 12.19
N ALA A 190 -16.72 -4.71 12.29
CA ALA A 190 -16.31 -5.91 11.56
C ALA A 190 -17.24 -7.09 11.87
N ARG A 191 -17.57 -7.30 13.15
CA ARG A 191 -18.55 -8.32 13.60
C ARG A 191 -19.96 -8.07 13.05
N ALA A 192 -20.42 -6.81 12.99
CA ALA A 192 -21.72 -6.47 12.41
C ALA A 192 -21.82 -6.78 10.91
N PHE A 193 -20.69 -6.87 10.22
CA PHE A 193 -20.63 -7.34 8.84
C PHE A 193 -20.56 -8.87 8.70
N GLN A 194 -20.35 -9.60 9.80
CA GLN A 194 -20.21 -11.07 9.83
C GLN A 194 -21.37 -11.80 10.54
N GLY A 195 -22.30 -11.06 11.15
CA GLY A 195 -23.50 -11.62 11.81
C GLY A 195 -23.49 -11.48 13.33
N GLN A 196 -24.66 -11.53 13.94
CA GLN A 196 -24.84 -11.34 15.39
C GLN A 196 -24.99 -12.70 16.08
N LEU A 197 -24.09 -13.04 17.01
CA LEU A 197 -24.23 -14.24 17.83
C LEU A 197 -25.48 -14.15 18.72
N VAL A 198 -26.29 -15.20 18.70
CA VAL A 198 -27.54 -15.30 19.46
C VAL A 198 -27.47 -16.51 20.39
N GLU A 199 -28.13 -16.45 21.55
CA GLU A 199 -28.08 -17.55 22.52
C GLU A 199 -28.77 -18.82 22.00
N ASN A 200 -29.98 -18.69 21.48
CA ASN A 200 -30.82 -19.79 21.04
C ASN A 200 -31.92 -19.27 20.10
N GLU A 201 -32.73 -20.18 19.58
CA GLU A 201 -33.84 -19.81 18.69
C GLU A 201 -34.83 -18.80 19.29
N ALA A 202 -35.03 -18.85 20.62
CA ALA A 202 -35.95 -17.92 21.29
C ALA A 202 -35.45 -16.47 21.28
N SER A 203 -34.15 -16.27 21.09
CA SER A 203 -33.49 -14.96 21.03
C SER A 203 -33.17 -14.52 19.59
N SER A 204 -33.55 -15.30 18.57
CA SER A 204 -33.34 -14.96 17.15
C SER A 204 -34.34 -13.91 16.66
N THR A 205 -33.89 -13.01 15.78
CA THR A 205 -34.70 -11.89 15.26
C THR A 205 -35.98 -12.35 14.55
N GLN A 206 -35.97 -13.54 13.93
CA GLN A 206 -37.11 -14.10 13.19
C GLN A 206 -37.65 -15.39 13.83
N LYS A 207 -37.74 -15.39 15.16
CA LYS A 207 -38.20 -16.54 15.96
C LYS A 207 -39.46 -17.20 15.37
N GLY A 208 -39.37 -18.49 15.06
CA GLY A 208 -40.49 -19.30 14.56
C GLY A 208 -40.97 -18.97 13.14
N ALA A 209 -40.32 -18.03 12.43
CA ALA A 209 -40.68 -17.72 11.06
C ALA A 209 -40.26 -18.88 10.12
N PRO A 210 -41.11 -19.30 9.17
CA PRO A 210 -40.76 -20.35 8.21
C PRO A 210 -39.50 -20.01 7.41
N GLY A 211 -38.47 -20.87 7.48
CA GLY A 211 -37.20 -20.69 6.75
C GLY A 211 -36.18 -19.78 7.45
N SER A 212 -36.42 -19.38 8.71
CA SER A 212 -35.43 -18.70 9.56
C SER A 212 -34.34 -19.63 10.08
N ARG A 213 -34.70 -20.89 10.37
CA ARG A 213 -33.78 -21.91 10.89
C ARG A 213 -32.79 -22.37 9.82
N ILE A 214 -31.51 -22.32 10.17
CA ILE A 214 -30.42 -22.84 9.36
C ILE A 214 -29.91 -24.11 10.02
N ILE A 215 -30.03 -25.24 9.32
CA ILE A 215 -29.65 -26.58 9.80
C ILE A 215 -28.73 -27.20 8.75
N ASP A 216 -27.69 -27.91 9.19
CA ASP A 216 -26.91 -28.80 8.33
C ASP A 216 -27.18 -30.26 8.70
N PHE A 217 -28.05 -30.92 7.94
CA PHE A 217 -28.38 -32.33 8.17
C PHE A 217 -27.20 -33.29 7.92
N ARG A 218 -26.11 -32.82 7.29
CA ARG A 218 -24.86 -33.61 7.13
C ARG A 218 -24.09 -33.72 8.45
N VAL A 219 -24.39 -32.83 9.38
CA VAL A 219 -23.67 -32.64 10.63
C VAL A 219 -24.54 -33.04 11.82
N SER A 220 -25.70 -32.39 11.98
CA SER A 220 -26.58 -32.58 13.13
C SER A 220 -28.02 -32.18 12.83
N GLU A 221 -28.98 -32.74 13.57
CA GLU A 221 -30.37 -32.26 13.56
C GLU A 221 -30.54 -30.93 14.33
N LYS A 222 -29.50 -30.49 15.06
CA LYS A 222 -29.51 -29.22 15.79
C LYS A 222 -29.43 -28.02 14.84
N THR A 223 -30.13 -26.95 15.21
CA THR A 223 -30.09 -25.69 14.46
C THR A 223 -28.76 -24.98 14.69
N LEU A 224 -28.09 -24.60 13.60
CA LEU A 224 -26.80 -23.91 13.63
C LEU A 224 -26.95 -22.41 13.88
N GLY A 225 -28.07 -21.84 13.42
CA GLY A 225 -28.36 -20.42 13.59
C GLY A 225 -29.66 -19.99 12.93
N GLY A 226 -29.96 -18.71 13.08
CA GLY A 226 -31.08 -18.02 12.45
C GLY A 226 -30.65 -17.17 11.25
N CYS A 227 -31.63 -16.71 10.48
CA CYS A 227 -31.48 -15.65 9.50
C CYS A 227 -32.34 -14.45 9.90
N ASN A 228 -31.72 -13.28 10.04
CA ASN A 228 -32.38 -12.08 10.58
C ASN A 228 -33.49 -11.48 9.69
N GLN A 229 -33.59 -11.89 8.42
CA GLN A 229 -34.53 -11.32 7.44
C GLN A 229 -35.36 -12.37 6.69
N CYS A 230 -35.63 -13.52 7.34
CA CYS A 230 -36.39 -14.64 6.81
C CYS A 230 -35.73 -15.30 5.57
N GLY A 231 -35.11 -16.46 5.78
CA GLY A 231 -34.35 -17.16 4.74
C GLY A 231 -35.20 -17.81 3.63
N LYS A 232 -36.52 -17.63 3.62
CA LYS A 232 -37.46 -18.32 2.70
C LYS A 232 -37.15 -18.08 1.22
N ASN A 233 -36.64 -16.90 0.87
CA ASN A 233 -36.27 -16.52 -0.51
C ASN A 233 -34.76 -16.41 -0.73
N CYS A 234 -33.94 -16.99 0.16
CA CYS A 234 -32.49 -16.97 0.04
C CYS A 234 -32.01 -18.20 -0.77
N ALA A 235 -31.36 -17.94 -1.91
CA ALA A 235 -30.84 -18.96 -2.83
C ALA A 235 -29.38 -19.36 -2.57
N PHE A 236 -28.75 -18.82 -1.52
CA PHE A 236 -27.38 -19.19 -1.16
C PHE A 236 -27.27 -20.62 -0.62
N ASN A 237 -26.08 -21.21 -0.75
CA ASN A 237 -25.76 -22.55 -0.27
C ASN A 237 -25.73 -22.59 1.26
N LYS A 238 -26.89 -22.88 1.88
CA LYS A 238 -27.02 -23.02 3.33
C LYS A 238 -26.44 -24.38 3.77
N PRO A 239 -25.66 -24.46 4.86
CA PRO A 239 -25.27 -23.37 5.76
C PRO A 239 -23.94 -22.71 5.41
N VAL A 240 -23.17 -23.22 4.45
CA VAL A 240 -21.79 -22.80 4.18
C VAL A 240 -21.71 -21.29 3.90
N ALA A 241 -22.57 -20.79 3.00
CA ALA A 241 -22.65 -19.37 2.67
C ALA A 241 -23.31 -18.52 3.76
N CYS A 242 -23.91 -19.13 4.79
CA CYS A 242 -24.48 -18.37 5.90
C CYS A 242 -23.37 -17.84 6.82
N TYR A 243 -22.28 -18.56 7.03
CA TYR A 243 -21.20 -18.11 7.91
C TYR A 243 -20.52 -16.82 7.43
N THR A 244 -20.54 -16.54 6.13
CA THR A 244 -20.02 -15.29 5.55
C THR A 244 -21.11 -14.25 5.30
N CYS A 245 -22.37 -14.56 5.64
CA CYS A 245 -23.50 -13.67 5.43
C CYS A 245 -23.75 -12.79 6.65
N PHE A 246 -23.75 -11.47 6.47
CA PHE A 246 -24.09 -10.48 7.51
C PHE A 246 -25.48 -10.67 8.16
N ARG A 247 -26.35 -11.50 7.58
CA ARG A 247 -27.69 -11.81 8.09
C ARG A 247 -27.75 -13.02 9.02
N PHE A 248 -26.65 -13.73 9.14
CA PHE A 248 -26.60 -14.96 9.90
C PHE A 248 -26.51 -14.68 11.40
N GLU A 249 -27.29 -15.43 12.15
CA GLU A 249 -27.33 -15.38 13.60
C GLU A 249 -26.89 -16.74 14.16
N PRO A 250 -25.57 -16.98 14.31
CA PRO A 250 -25.10 -18.24 14.86
C PRO A 250 -25.61 -18.44 16.29
N PHE A 251 -25.91 -19.69 16.66
CA PHE A 251 -26.37 -20.01 18.01
C PHE A 251 -25.21 -20.42 18.93
N LEU A 252 -25.20 -19.90 20.15
CA LEU A 252 -24.11 -20.13 21.11
C LEU A 252 -23.79 -21.61 21.33
N ASP A 253 -24.82 -22.46 21.40
CA ASP A 253 -24.71 -23.90 21.67
C ASP A 253 -24.89 -24.79 20.43
N ALA A 254 -24.76 -24.21 19.23
CA ALA A 254 -24.78 -24.98 17.99
C ALA A 254 -23.47 -25.77 17.77
N PRO A 255 -23.54 -26.91 17.04
CA PRO A 255 -22.39 -27.74 16.69
C PRO A 255 -21.52 -27.13 15.56
N HIS A 256 -21.02 -25.90 15.75
CA HIS A 256 -20.16 -25.21 14.77
C HIS A 256 -18.86 -25.97 14.49
N GLU A 257 -18.32 -26.66 15.49
CA GLU A 257 -17.11 -27.46 15.36
C GLU A 257 -17.28 -28.62 14.37
N GLU A 258 -18.44 -29.27 14.37
CA GLU A 258 -18.71 -30.36 13.44
C GLU A 258 -18.84 -29.85 11.99
N VAL A 259 -19.38 -28.64 11.78
CA VAL A 259 -19.39 -27.97 10.47
C VAL A 259 -17.98 -27.68 9.99
N ARG A 260 -17.11 -27.15 10.88
CA ARG A 260 -15.70 -26.91 10.55
C ARG A 260 -14.99 -28.20 10.15
N MET A 261 -15.21 -29.28 10.89
CA MET A 261 -14.60 -30.59 10.61
C MET A 261 -15.06 -31.14 9.26
N LEU A 262 -16.34 -30.97 8.90
CA LEU A 262 -16.86 -31.35 7.59
C LEU A 262 -16.18 -30.55 6.46
N LEU A 263 -16.10 -29.23 6.58
CA LEU A 263 -15.47 -28.38 5.55
C LEU A 263 -13.97 -28.69 5.38
N LEU A 264 -13.25 -28.95 6.47
CA LEU A 264 -11.84 -29.36 6.40
C LEU A 264 -11.68 -30.74 5.75
N LYS A 265 -12.63 -31.66 5.94
CA LYS A 265 -12.64 -32.95 5.26
C LYS A 265 -12.88 -32.77 3.76
N GLU A 266 -13.90 -32.02 3.37
CA GLU A 266 -14.20 -31.70 1.96
C GLU A 266 -12.99 -31.04 1.28
N ARG A 267 -12.32 -30.11 1.96
CA ARG A 267 -11.08 -29.48 1.46
C ARG A 267 -9.97 -30.50 1.19
N LYS A 268 -9.77 -31.47 2.08
CA LYS A 268 -8.76 -32.54 1.90
C LYS A 268 -9.11 -33.50 0.76
N GLU A 269 -10.38 -33.73 0.48
CA GLU A 269 -10.80 -34.57 -0.66
C GLU A 269 -10.35 -33.97 -1.99
N TYR A 270 -10.19 -32.65 -2.07
CA TYR A 270 -9.67 -31.94 -3.24
C TYR A 270 -8.20 -31.52 -3.12
N GLU A 271 -7.38 -32.18 -2.29
CA GLU A 271 -5.96 -31.82 -2.06
C GLU A 271 -5.12 -31.74 -3.36
N HIS A 272 -5.54 -32.43 -4.42
CA HIS A 272 -4.86 -32.48 -5.71
C HIS A 272 -5.27 -31.33 -6.66
N ASP A 273 -6.28 -30.53 -6.31
CA ASP A 273 -6.75 -29.37 -7.05
C ASP A 273 -6.94 -28.18 -6.09
N GLU A 274 -5.92 -27.33 -6.01
CA GLU A 274 -5.88 -26.19 -5.10
C GLU A 274 -7.05 -25.22 -5.30
N ARG A 275 -7.51 -25.05 -6.54
CA ARG A 275 -8.63 -24.15 -6.85
C ARG A 275 -9.95 -24.70 -6.31
N MET A 276 -10.15 -26.02 -6.42
CA MET A 276 -11.32 -26.69 -5.86
C MET A 276 -11.27 -26.76 -4.34
N ALA A 277 -10.09 -27.03 -3.77
CA ALA A 277 -9.88 -27.04 -2.32
C ALA A 277 -10.19 -25.68 -1.67
N ALA A 278 -9.81 -24.58 -2.32
CA ALA A 278 -9.96 -23.23 -1.78
C ALA A 278 -11.40 -22.68 -1.80
N ILE A 279 -12.38 -23.36 -2.42
CA ILE A 279 -13.75 -22.86 -2.60
C ILE A 279 -14.40 -22.45 -1.28
N ASN A 280 -14.13 -23.19 -0.19
CA ASN A 280 -14.75 -22.98 1.12
C ASN A 280 -13.80 -22.41 2.17
N ASP A 281 -12.60 -21.94 1.80
CA ASP A 281 -11.60 -21.44 2.76
C ASP A 281 -12.12 -20.24 3.57
N GLU A 282 -12.86 -19.33 2.92
CA GLU A 282 -13.50 -18.19 3.59
C GLU A 282 -14.58 -18.64 4.58
N ALA A 283 -15.35 -19.68 4.24
CA ALA A 283 -16.35 -20.23 5.14
C ALA A 283 -15.72 -20.95 6.34
N ILE A 284 -14.58 -21.64 6.15
CA ILE A 284 -13.82 -22.27 7.25
C ILE A 284 -13.37 -21.21 8.26
N LEU A 285 -12.77 -20.12 7.78
CA LEU A 285 -12.32 -19.02 8.63
C LEU A 285 -13.50 -18.37 9.38
N ALA A 286 -14.63 -18.16 8.70
CA ALA A 286 -15.82 -17.61 9.33
C ALA A 286 -16.41 -18.53 10.42
N VAL A 287 -16.38 -19.85 10.24
CA VAL A 287 -16.80 -20.80 11.28
C VAL A 287 -15.86 -20.73 12.50
N GLU A 288 -14.55 -20.65 12.28
CA GLU A 288 -13.55 -20.50 13.36
C GLU A 288 -13.77 -19.21 14.16
N GLU A 289 -14.11 -18.12 13.48
CA GLU A 289 -14.43 -16.85 14.13
C GLU A 289 -15.70 -16.95 14.99
N VAL A 290 -16.76 -17.60 14.49
CA VAL A 290 -17.97 -17.86 15.27
C VAL A 290 -17.65 -18.71 16.51
N MET A 291 -16.82 -19.74 16.39
CA MET A 291 -16.39 -20.55 17.52
C MET A 291 -15.63 -19.73 18.58
N ALA A 292 -14.73 -18.84 18.15
CA ALA A 292 -14.00 -17.95 19.04
C ALA A 292 -14.94 -16.96 19.77
N LEU A 293 -15.94 -16.43 19.06
CA LEU A 293 -16.99 -15.59 19.65
C LEU A 293 -17.80 -16.35 20.70
N CYS A 294 -18.22 -17.58 20.41
CA CYS A 294 -18.93 -18.44 21.37
C CYS A 294 -18.08 -18.68 22.63
N ALA A 295 -16.79 -18.96 22.48
CA ALA A 295 -15.88 -19.18 23.59
C ALA A 295 -15.71 -17.93 24.48
N GLU A 296 -15.58 -16.76 23.87
CA GLU A 296 -15.45 -15.49 24.60
C GLU A 296 -16.72 -15.16 25.39
N VAL A 297 -17.91 -15.34 24.80
CA VAL A 297 -19.18 -15.14 25.50
C VAL A 297 -19.34 -16.11 26.67
N ARG A 298 -18.95 -17.38 26.51
CA ARG A 298 -18.95 -18.36 27.60
C ARG A 298 -18.00 -17.96 28.74
N LYS A 299 -16.80 -17.48 28.40
CA LYS A 299 -15.81 -17.01 29.37
C LYS A 299 -16.31 -15.80 30.16
N GLN A 300 -16.96 -14.85 29.49
CA GLN A 300 -17.56 -13.68 30.14
C GLN A 300 -18.65 -14.10 31.12
N ARG A 301 -19.55 -15.03 30.75
CA ARG A 301 -20.58 -15.56 31.66
C ARG A 301 -20.00 -16.23 32.90
N ALA A 302 -18.99 -17.09 32.71
CA ALA A 302 -18.32 -17.75 33.81
C ALA A 302 -17.65 -16.75 34.79
N ALA A 303 -17.15 -15.62 34.28
CA ALA A 303 -16.60 -14.56 35.11
C ALA A 303 -17.67 -13.79 35.90
N THR A 304 -18.87 -13.61 35.32
CA THR A 304 -20.00 -12.91 35.98
C THR A 304 -20.70 -13.79 37.02
N GLU A 305 -20.79 -15.11 36.78
CA GLU A 305 -21.39 -16.07 37.72
C GLU A 305 -20.45 -16.48 38.86
N GLY A 306 -19.14 -16.22 38.73
CA GLY A 306 -18.11 -16.50 39.74
C GLY A 306 -17.81 -15.37 40.72
N ALA A 307 -18.52 -14.25 40.66
CA ALA A 307 -18.35 -13.14 41.62
C ALA A 307 -19.14 -13.44 42.92
N PRO A 308 -18.48 -13.59 44.08
CA PRO A 308 -19.19 -13.81 45.33
C PRO A 308 -19.99 -12.56 45.71
N VAL A 309 -21.28 -12.75 46.04
CA VAL A 309 -22.14 -11.76 46.70
C VAL A 309 -21.72 -11.57 48.15
#